data_AF-A0A1V1P244-F1
#
_entry.id   AF-A0A1V1P244-F1
#
_cell.length_a   1.000
_cell.length_b   1.000
_cell.length_c   1.000
_cell.angle_alpha   90.00
_cell.angle_beta   90.00
_cell.angle_gamma   90.00
#
_symmetry.space_group_name_H-M   'P 1'
#
loop_
_entity.id
_entity.type
_entity.pdbx_description
1 polymer ?
#
loop_
_entity_poly.entity_id
_entity_poly.type
_entity_poly.pdbx_seq_one_letter_code
_entity_poly.pdbx_strand_id
1 'polypeptide(L)'
;MEKFTVIGIAKDESGVANVYINGKEADLDRFGNFSADVYLQIGNNPIQVVAIDIHRNTSRKTFSISRLQSKKIKLQVSRDKFFNITGAYYSLIVGINDYKYLNKLKTAVNDSIAVKKILQEYGFTTVSYTY
;
A
#
# COMPACT_ATOMS: atom_id res chain seq x y z
N MET A 1 -1.96 -16.81 7.18
CA MET A 1 -1.03 -16.46 6.08
C MET A 1 -1.64 -15.33 5.30
N GLU A 2 -0.86 -14.39 4.80
CA GLU A 2 -1.38 -13.25 4.03
C GLU A 2 -1.16 -13.51 2.54
N LYS A 3 -2.17 -13.16 1.76
CA LYS A 3 -2.19 -13.35 0.31
C LYS A 3 -1.60 -12.10 -0.33
N PHE A 4 -0.60 -12.28 -1.18
CA PHE A 4 0.02 -11.21 -1.97
C PHE A 4 0.00 -11.60 -3.44
N THR A 5 -0.40 -10.69 -4.32
CA THR A 5 -0.42 -10.95 -5.76
C THR A 5 0.86 -10.42 -6.38
N VAL A 6 1.65 -11.30 -6.98
CA VAL A 6 2.81 -10.94 -7.78
C VAL A 6 2.34 -10.71 -9.20
N ILE A 7 2.68 -9.55 -9.76
CA ILE A 7 2.41 -9.18 -11.14
C ILE A 7 3.71 -8.83 -11.86
N GLY A 8 3.75 -9.01 -13.17
CA GLY A 8 4.91 -8.61 -13.97
C GLY A 8 4.68 -8.78 -15.46
N ILE A 9 5.75 -8.55 -16.22
CA ILE A 9 5.76 -8.69 -17.68
C ILE A 9 6.95 -9.57 -18.05
N ALA A 10 6.71 -10.59 -18.87
CA ALA A 10 7.73 -11.44 -19.47
C ALA A 10 7.71 -11.24 -21.00
N LYS A 11 8.87 -11.02 -21.61
CA LYS A 11 9.02 -10.79 -23.05
C LYS A 11 10.17 -11.62 -23.59
N ASP A 12 9.94 -12.23 -24.74
CA ASP A 12 10.92 -12.91 -25.57
C ASP A 12 10.53 -12.72 -27.04
N GLU A 13 11.50 -12.64 -27.94
CA GLU A 13 11.25 -12.49 -29.39
C GLU A 13 10.47 -13.68 -29.97
N SER A 14 10.67 -14.87 -29.40
CA SER A 14 9.96 -16.09 -29.76
C SER A 14 8.57 -16.19 -29.11
N GLY A 15 8.28 -15.34 -28.12
CA GLY A 15 7.11 -15.44 -27.27
C GLY A 15 7.33 -16.29 -26.01
N VAL A 16 6.58 -15.97 -24.96
CA VAL A 16 6.65 -16.65 -23.66
C VAL A 16 5.53 -17.68 -23.58
N ALA A 17 5.88 -18.94 -23.32
CA ALA A 17 4.95 -20.05 -23.22
C ALA A 17 4.31 -20.13 -21.82
N ASN A 18 5.13 -20.10 -20.76
CA ASN A 18 4.65 -20.22 -19.38
C ASN A 18 5.48 -19.36 -18.43
N VAL A 19 4.85 -18.91 -17.35
CA VAL A 19 5.52 -18.28 -16.21
C VAL A 19 5.15 -19.02 -14.94
N TYR A 20 6.13 -19.29 -14.09
CA TYR A 20 5.97 -19.92 -12.78
C TYR A 20 6.46 -18.98 -11.68
N ILE A 21 5.67 -18.86 -10.61
CA ILE A 21 6.03 -18.14 -9.39
C ILE A 21 6.11 -19.15 -8.26
N ASN A 22 7.30 -19.34 -7.68
CA ASN A 22 7.60 -20.38 -6.68
C ASN A 22 7.14 -21.78 -7.11
N GLY A 23 7.28 -22.10 -8.40
CA GLY A 23 6.88 -23.39 -8.99
C GLY A 23 5.39 -23.53 -9.31
N LYS A 24 4.55 -22.54 -8.94
CA LYS A 24 3.14 -22.49 -9.32
C LYS A 24 2.98 -21.74 -10.63
N GLU A 25 2.23 -22.28 -11.57
CA GLU A 25 1.91 -21.61 -12.83
C GLU A 25 1.13 -20.31 -12.59
N ALA A 26 1.55 -19.24 -13.27
CA ALA A 26 0.93 -17.93 -13.23
C ALA A 26 -0.04 -17.77 -14.40
N ASP A 27 -1.09 -16.99 -14.20
CA ASP A 27 -1.94 -16.54 -15.30
C ASP A 27 -1.09 -15.66 -16.20
N LEU A 28 -1.02 -15.97 -17.50
CA LEU A 28 -0.22 -15.27 -18.50
C LEU A 28 -1.12 -14.87 -19.67
N ASP A 29 -1.11 -13.59 -20.03
CA ASP A 29 -1.85 -13.10 -21.19
C ASP A 29 -1.00 -13.04 -22.48
N ARG A 30 -1.66 -12.80 -23.61
CA ARG A 30 -1.00 -12.68 -24.93
C ARG A 30 -0.02 -11.51 -25.06
N PHE A 31 -0.05 -10.56 -24.13
CA PHE A 31 0.84 -9.40 -24.10
C PHE A 31 2.06 -9.63 -23.19
N GLY A 32 2.14 -10.80 -22.56
CA GLY A 32 3.21 -11.17 -21.65
C GLY A 32 2.99 -10.69 -20.21
N ASN A 33 1.83 -10.11 -19.89
CA ASN A 33 1.51 -9.78 -18.51
C ASN A 33 1.21 -11.07 -17.76
N PHE A 34 1.81 -11.25 -16.59
CA PHE A 34 1.53 -12.39 -15.74
C PHE A 34 1.13 -11.99 -14.33
N SER A 35 0.35 -12.86 -13.67
CA SER A 35 0.01 -12.71 -12.26
C SER A 35 -0.17 -14.03 -11.55
N ALA A 36 0.27 -14.12 -10.29
CA ALA A 36 -0.11 -15.21 -9.42
C ALA A 36 -0.13 -14.80 -7.95
N ASP A 37 -1.01 -15.45 -7.19
CA ASP A 37 -1.07 -15.30 -5.76
C ASP A 37 -0.04 -16.16 -5.03
N VAL A 38 0.69 -15.54 -4.10
CA VAL A 38 1.61 -16.19 -3.17
C VAL A 38 1.17 -15.96 -1.73
N TYR A 39 1.39 -16.95 -0.88
CA TYR A 39 1.13 -16.84 0.56
C TYR A 39 2.41 -16.53 1.30
N LEU A 40 2.42 -15.42 2.03
CA LEU A 40 3.59 -14.93 2.76
C LEU A 40 3.58 -15.39 4.22
N GLN A 41 4.69 -15.98 4.64
CA GLN A 41 5.04 -16.21 6.04
C GLN A 41 5.55 -14.90 6.68
N ILE A 42 5.53 -14.82 8.01
CA ILE A 42 6.15 -13.70 8.72
C ILE A 42 7.67 -13.74 8.45
N GLY A 43 8.26 -12.57 8.20
CA GLY A 43 9.69 -12.45 7.89
C GLY A 43 9.95 -12.46 6.38
N ASN A 44 11.14 -12.92 6.01
CA ASN A 44 11.61 -12.87 4.63
C ASN A 44 11.03 -14.01 3.77
N ASN A 45 10.39 -13.68 2.66
CA ASN A 45 9.81 -14.64 1.72
C ASN A 45 10.52 -14.52 0.36
N PRO A 46 11.41 -15.47 0.00
CA PRO A 46 12.00 -15.48 -1.34
C PRO A 46 10.91 -15.80 -2.37
N ILE A 47 10.84 -14.98 -3.41
CA ILE A 47 9.98 -15.16 -4.57
C ILE A 47 10.87 -15.41 -5.78
N GLN A 48 10.63 -16.52 -6.45
CA GLN A 48 11.30 -16.93 -7.67
C GLN A 48 10.30 -16.95 -8.83
N VAL A 49 10.61 -16.18 -9.86
CA VAL A 49 9.87 -16.15 -11.12
C VAL A 49 10.69 -16.88 -12.17
N VAL A 50 10.08 -17.82 -12.86
CA VAL A 50 10.68 -18.59 -13.96
C VAL A 50 9.82 -18.40 -15.20
N ALA A 51 10.39 -17.88 -16.28
CA ALA A 51 9.72 -17.78 -17.57
C ALA A 51 10.33 -18.80 -18.54
N ILE A 52 9.47 -19.46 -19.32
CA ILE A 52 9.85 -20.44 -20.33
C ILE A 52 9.32 -19.96 -21.68
N ASP A 53 10.18 -19.88 -22.69
CA ASP A 53 9.78 -19.52 -24.06
C ASP A 53 9.21 -20.73 -24.84
N ILE A 54 8.74 -20.50 -26.06
CA ILE A 54 8.20 -21.56 -26.92
C ILE A 54 9.24 -22.61 -27.36
N HIS A 55 10.53 -22.28 -27.27
CA HIS A 55 11.66 -23.16 -27.57
C HIS A 55 12.22 -23.87 -26.33
N ARG A 56 11.54 -23.72 -25.19
CA ARG A 56 11.91 -24.27 -23.87
C ARG A 56 13.17 -23.65 -23.25
N ASN A 57 13.64 -22.50 -23.73
CA ASN A 57 14.64 -21.72 -23.00
C ASN A 57 14.02 -21.13 -21.74
N THR A 58 14.82 -21.03 -20.69
CA THR A 58 14.34 -20.62 -19.36
C THR A 58 15.11 -19.41 -18.85
N SER A 59 14.39 -18.42 -18.33
CA SER A 59 14.94 -17.29 -17.59
C SER A 59 14.40 -17.26 -16.16
N ARG A 60 15.22 -16.80 -15.20
CA ARG A 60 14.90 -16.83 -13.77
C ARG A 60 15.21 -15.50 -13.10
N LYS A 61 14.26 -15.00 -12.31
CA LYS A 61 14.43 -13.82 -11.46
C LYS A 61 14.04 -14.16 -10.04
N THR A 62 14.88 -13.79 -9.07
CA THR A 62 14.59 -13.96 -7.65
C THR A 62 14.61 -12.61 -6.96
N PHE A 63 13.64 -12.37 -6.08
CA PHE A 63 13.59 -11.25 -5.16
C PHE A 63 13.00 -11.73 -3.83
N SER A 64 12.95 -10.88 -2.80
CA SER A 64 12.33 -11.24 -1.53
C SER A 64 11.31 -10.21 -1.08
N ILE A 65 10.22 -10.69 -0.47
CA ILE A 65 9.19 -9.87 0.16
C ILE A 65 9.29 -10.09 1.67
N SER A 66 9.58 -9.02 2.42
CA SER A 66 9.56 -9.08 3.88
C SER A 66 8.17 -8.72 4.39
N ARG A 67 7.50 -9.70 5.01
CA ARG A 67 6.24 -9.46 5.70
C ARG A 67 6.53 -9.21 7.18
N LEU A 68 6.38 -7.96 7.59
CA LEU A 68 6.46 -7.62 9.00
C LEU A 68 5.27 -8.25 9.74
N GLN A 69 5.52 -8.86 10.89
CA GLN A 69 4.43 -9.18 11.79
C GLN A 69 3.85 -7.85 12.26
N SER A 70 2.61 -7.56 11.88
CA SER A 70 1.84 -6.57 12.61
C SER A 70 1.64 -7.13 14.01
N LYS A 71 2.55 -6.75 14.92
CA LYS A 71 2.25 -6.84 16.34
C LYS A 71 1.05 -5.92 16.48
N LYS A 72 -0.16 -6.50 16.60
CA LYS A 72 -1.25 -5.79 17.28
C LYS A 72 -0.71 -5.56 18.68
N ILE A 73 0.08 -4.50 18.84
CA ILE A 73 0.28 -3.93 20.14
C ILE A 73 -1.15 -3.47 20.46
N LYS A 74 -1.89 -4.28 21.21
CA LYS A 74 -2.74 -3.69 22.23
C LYS A 74 -1.73 -2.91 23.03
N LEU A 75 -1.54 -1.65 22.67
CA LEU A 75 -0.89 -0.71 23.54
C LEU A 75 -1.81 -0.72 24.75
N GLN A 76 -1.51 -1.60 25.72
CA GLN A 76 -1.62 -1.22 27.09
C GLN A 76 -0.61 -0.09 27.20
N VAL A 77 -0.99 1.09 26.70
CA VAL A 77 -0.40 2.31 27.20
C VAL A 77 -0.77 2.23 28.67
N SER A 78 0.14 1.72 29.48
CA SER A 78 0.25 2.23 30.84
C SER A 78 0.40 3.72 30.60
N ARG A 79 -0.70 4.46 30.75
CA ARG A 79 -0.79 5.92 30.55
C ARG A 79 0.42 6.62 31.20
N ASP A 80 0.93 5.98 32.23
CA ASP A 80 2.01 6.35 33.13
C ASP A 80 3.41 6.46 32.50
N LYS A 81 3.71 5.85 31.33
CA LYS A 81 5.10 5.85 30.79
C LYS A 81 5.33 6.72 29.55
N PHE A 82 4.29 7.28 28.94
CA PHE A 82 4.42 8.17 27.75
C PHE A 82 3.91 9.61 27.96
N PHE A 83 3.29 9.94 29.10
CA PHE A 83 2.82 11.30 29.38
C PHE A 83 3.76 12.06 30.32
N ASN A 84 4.94 12.42 29.83
CA ASN A 84 5.66 13.60 30.33
C ASN A 84 5.85 14.66 29.23
N ILE A 85 5.03 14.59 28.17
CA ILE A 85 4.71 15.75 27.31
C ILE A 85 3.26 16.10 27.64
N THR A 86 3.06 16.88 28.69
CA THR A 86 1.73 17.40 29.05
C THR A 86 1.49 18.69 28.27
N GLY A 87 0.80 18.57 27.14
CA GLY A 87 0.39 19.72 26.34
C GLY A 87 -0.81 19.39 25.47
N ALA A 88 -1.73 20.35 25.32
CA ALA A 88 -2.80 20.22 24.34
C ALA A 88 -2.20 20.34 22.93
N TYR A 89 -2.48 19.37 22.08
CA TYR A 89 -2.14 19.45 20.67
C TYR A 89 -3.19 20.29 19.96
N TYR A 90 -2.79 21.33 19.26
CA TYR A 90 -3.70 22.20 18.50
C TYR A 90 -3.52 21.98 17.01
N SER A 91 -4.60 22.09 16.24
CA SER A 91 -4.54 22.03 14.77
C SER A 91 -5.41 23.11 14.14
N LEU A 92 -4.86 23.80 13.13
CA LEU A 92 -5.59 24.72 12.26
C LEU A 92 -5.93 23.99 10.95
N ILE A 93 -7.20 24.03 10.56
CA ILE A 93 -7.70 23.34 9.37
C ILE A 93 -8.38 24.36 8.46
N VAL A 94 -7.99 24.41 7.19
CA VAL A 94 -8.51 25.37 6.20
C VAL A 94 -8.97 24.62 4.96
N GLY A 95 -10.26 24.74 4.62
CA GLY A 95 -10.84 24.18 3.39
C GLY A 95 -11.43 25.28 2.52
N ILE A 96 -10.87 25.51 1.32
CA ILE A 96 -11.31 26.59 0.42
C ILE A 96 -11.86 25.96 -0.86
N ASN A 97 -13.16 26.04 -1.05
CA ASN A 97 -13.81 25.71 -2.31
C ASN A 97 -13.88 26.94 -3.22
N ASP A 98 -14.24 28.10 -2.65
CA ASP A 98 -14.59 29.28 -3.43
C ASP A 98 -13.45 30.29 -3.51
N TYR A 99 -12.59 30.11 -4.51
CA TYR A 99 -11.55 31.08 -4.84
C TYR A 99 -12.10 32.25 -5.66
N LYS A 100 -11.64 33.47 -5.36
CA LYS A 100 -12.07 34.70 -6.04
C LYS A 100 -11.63 34.79 -7.51
N TYR A 101 -10.43 34.31 -7.82
CA TYR A 101 -9.80 34.44 -9.14
C TYR A 101 -9.43 33.09 -9.78
N LEU A 102 -9.69 31.97 -9.09
CA LEU A 102 -9.37 30.62 -9.56
C LEU A 102 -10.65 29.79 -9.66
N ASN A 103 -10.56 28.70 -10.41
CA ASN A 103 -11.64 27.73 -10.50
C ASN A 103 -12.00 27.19 -9.12
N LYS A 104 -13.31 27.11 -8.85
CA LYS A 104 -13.85 26.59 -7.60
C LYS A 104 -13.51 25.11 -7.43
N LEU A 105 -13.08 24.73 -6.24
CA LEU A 105 -12.90 23.34 -5.85
C LEU A 105 -14.22 22.77 -5.33
N LYS A 106 -14.44 21.48 -5.55
CA LYS A 106 -15.69 20.80 -5.16
C LYS A 106 -15.61 20.12 -3.79
N THR A 107 -14.40 19.75 -3.34
CA THR A 107 -14.23 18.82 -2.21
C THR A 107 -13.45 19.38 -1.04
N ALA A 108 -12.69 20.46 -1.20
CA ALA A 108 -11.74 20.94 -0.18
C ALA A 108 -12.40 21.21 1.19
N VAL A 109 -13.63 21.72 1.20
CA VAL A 109 -14.42 21.89 2.43
C VAL A 109 -14.78 20.53 3.05
N ASN A 110 -15.28 19.58 2.28
CA ASN A 110 -15.65 18.25 2.78
C ASN A 110 -14.42 17.47 3.28
N ASP A 111 -13.29 17.59 2.57
CA ASP A 111 -12.02 16.98 2.95
C ASP A 111 -11.54 17.57 4.28
N SER A 112 -11.66 18.89 4.47
CA SER A 112 -11.29 19.56 5.72
C SER A 112 -12.11 19.09 6.91
N ILE A 113 -13.40 18.78 6.72
CA ILE A 113 -14.29 18.24 7.75
C ILE A 113 -13.89 16.81 8.13
N ALA A 114 -13.56 15.98 7.13
CA ALA A 114 -13.11 14.61 7.37
C ALA A 114 -11.79 14.60 8.17
N VAL A 115 -10.83 15.45 7.78
CA VAL A 115 -9.56 15.60 8.50
C VAL A 115 -9.77 16.11 9.93
N LYS A 116 -10.66 17.09 10.12
CA LYS A 116 -11.04 17.58 11.47
C LYS A 116 -11.50 16.45 12.37
N LYS A 117 -12.40 15.60 11.88
CA LYS A 117 -12.93 14.48 12.66
C LYS A 117 -11.83 13.52 13.09
N ILE A 118 -10.94 13.15 12.15
CA ILE A 118 -9.80 12.29 12.45
C ILE A 118 -8.91 12.92 13.52
N LEU A 119 -8.51 14.19 13.36
CA LEU A 119 -7.61 14.84 14.33
C LEU A 119 -8.22 14.98 15.72
N GLN A 120 -9.53 15.20 15.82
CA GLN A 120 -10.23 15.16 17.12
C GLN A 120 -10.17 13.78 17.77
N GLU A 121 -10.30 12.69 16.99
CA GLU A 121 -10.13 11.31 17.49
C GLU A 121 -8.70 11.04 18.01
N TYR A 122 -7.69 11.73 17.46
CA TYR A 122 -6.30 11.67 17.94
C TYR A 122 -5.97 12.64 19.09
N GLY A 123 -6.97 13.38 19.60
CA GLY A 123 -6.79 14.25 20.77
C GLY A 123 -6.31 15.67 20.47
N PHE A 124 -6.45 16.15 19.23
CA PHE A 124 -6.18 17.55 18.88
C PHE A 124 -7.37 18.46 19.20
N THR A 125 -7.09 19.63 19.77
CA THR A 125 -7.99 20.78 19.80
C THR A 125 -7.95 21.48 18.44
N THR A 126 -9.01 21.31 17.66
CA THR A 126 -9.08 21.80 16.28
C THR A 126 -9.74 23.19 16.17
N VAL A 127 -9.19 24.08 15.36
CA VAL A 127 -9.88 25.27 14.82
C VAL A 127 -10.00 25.11 13.31
N SER A 128 -11.18 25.39 12.74
CA SER A 128 -11.46 25.16 11.32
C SER A 128 -12.09 26.38 10.65
N TYR A 129 -11.57 26.75 9.47
CA TYR A 129 -12.14 27.77 8.59
C TYR A 129 -12.46 27.17 7.23
N THR A 130 -13.65 27.45 6.71
CA THR A 130 -14.11 26.95 5.42
C THR A 130 -14.66 28.10 4.59
N TYR A 131 -14.25 28.18 3.34
CA TYR A 131 -14.60 29.25 2.40
C TYR A 131 -15.12 28.68 1.09
#